data_AF-A0A7S7US76-F1
#
_entry.id   AF-A0A7S7US76-F1
#
_cell.length_a   1.000
_cell.length_b   1.000
_cell.length_c   1.000
_cell.angle_alpha   90.00
_cell.angle_beta   90.00
_cell.angle_gamma   90.00
#
_symmetry.space_group_name_H-M   'P 1'
#
loop_
_entity.id
_entity.type
_entity.pdbx_description
1 polymer ?
#
loop_
_entity_poly.entity_id
_entity_poly.type
_entity_poly.pdbx_seq_one_letter_code
_entity_poly.pdbx_strand_id
1 'polypeptide(L)'
;MAQTIHSGILRKLIAVSLVLGSSSVHAQNCAQMSPGPLRRQCAAANHPGFEARLERCKDEARSMGLTKSAGDPAIKEYVQSCMHRR
;
A
#
# COMPACT_ATOMS: atom_id res chain seq x y z
N MET A 1 -12.35 18.43 -47.74
CA MET A 1 -13.04 18.42 -46.43
C MET A 1 -12.70 17.16 -45.60
N ALA A 2 -11.43 16.71 -45.58
CA ALA A 2 -11.03 15.45 -44.91
C ALA A 2 -10.05 15.66 -43.73
N GLN A 3 -9.49 16.85 -43.58
CA GLN A 3 -8.44 17.15 -42.59
C GLN A 3 -8.99 17.60 -41.22
N THR A 4 -10.25 18.04 -41.15
CA THR A 4 -10.89 18.53 -39.92
C THR A 4 -11.37 17.39 -39.01
N ILE A 5 -11.73 16.24 -39.58
CA ILE A 5 -12.23 15.08 -38.85
C ILE A 5 -11.09 14.39 -38.08
N HIS A 6 -9.92 14.27 -38.70
CA HIS A 6 -8.73 13.67 -38.08
C HIS A 6 -8.27 14.40 -36.82
N SER A 7 -8.21 15.74 -36.87
CA SER A 7 -7.81 16.56 -35.71
C SER A 7 -8.78 16.46 -34.53
N GLY A 8 -10.08 16.28 -34.79
CA GLY A 8 -11.09 16.14 -33.74
C GLY A 8 -11.00 14.81 -33.00
N ILE A 9 -10.77 13.72 -33.74
CA ILE A 9 -10.60 12.37 -33.19
C ILE A 9 -9.28 12.27 -32.43
N LEU A 10 -8.19 12.82 -32.99
CA LEU A 10 -6.87 12.84 -32.35
C LEU A 10 -6.89 13.59 -31.01
N ARG A 11 -7.55 14.77 -30.95
CA ARG A 11 -7.70 15.53 -29.71
C ARG A 11 -8.53 14.78 -28.65
N LYS A 12 -9.57 14.05 -29.05
CA LYS A 12 -10.39 13.25 -28.12
C LYS A 12 -9.64 12.02 -27.60
N LEU A 13 -8.81 11.38 -28.42
CA LEU A 13 -7.96 10.27 -28.00
C LEU A 13 -6.89 10.71 -26.98
N ILE A 14 -6.25 11.87 -27.18
CA ILE A 14 -5.26 12.41 -26.23
C ILE A 14 -5.89 12.72 -24.86
N ALA A 15 -7.11 13.25 -24.83
CA ALA A 15 -7.82 13.56 -23.59
C ALA A 15 -8.20 12.31 -22.78
N VAL A 16 -8.53 11.19 -23.46
CA VAL A 16 -8.82 9.90 -22.81
C VAL A 16 -7.54 9.29 -22.22
N SER A 17 -6.41 9.38 -22.91
CA SER A 17 -5.14 8.81 -22.43
C SER A 17 -4.61 9.48 -21.15
N LEU A 18 -4.93 10.77 -20.91
CA LEU A 18 -4.52 11.49 -19.69
C LEU A 18 -5.33 11.09 -18.45
N VAL A 19 -6.59 10.68 -18.60
CA VAL A 19 -7.45 10.24 -17.48
C VAL A 19 -7.09 8.83 -17.00
N LEU A 20 -6.61 7.97 -17.91
CA LEU A 20 -6.15 6.62 -17.58
C LEU A 20 -4.68 6.57 -17.10
N GLY A 21 -3.93 7.67 -17.24
CA GLY A 21 -2.51 7.75 -16.89
C GLY A 21 -2.19 7.89 -15.39
N SER A 22 -3.17 7.92 -14.50
CA SER A 22 -2.95 8.09 -13.04
C SER A 22 -2.72 6.79 -12.28
N SER A 23 -2.55 5.66 -12.97
CA SER A 23 -2.38 4.38 -12.32
C SER A 23 -0.99 3.83 -12.59
N SER A 24 -0.19 3.65 -11.53
CA SER A 24 1.02 2.81 -11.47
C SER A 24 2.38 3.40 -11.85
N VAL A 25 2.81 4.50 -11.24
CA VAL A 25 4.21 4.65 -10.82
C VAL A 25 4.20 5.57 -9.61
N HIS A 26 4.24 5.02 -8.41
CA HIS A 26 5.06 5.56 -7.33
C HIS A 26 5.18 4.40 -6.36
N ALA A 27 6.39 3.85 -6.23
CA ALA A 27 6.81 3.28 -4.97
C ALA A 27 6.68 4.39 -3.94
N GLN A 28 5.45 4.64 -3.47
CA GLN A 28 5.19 5.65 -2.47
C GLN A 28 5.96 5.16 -1.25
N ASN A 29 6.87 5.98 -0.75
CA ASN A 29 7.57 5.66 0.47
C ASN A 29 6.52 5.66 1.60
N CYS A 30 5.88 4.52 1.82
CA CYS A 30 4.78 4.36 2.76
C CYS A 30 5.23 4.71 4.19
N ALA A 31 6.54 4.76 4.46
CA ALA A 31 7.08 5.22 5.74
C ALA A 31 6.89 6.73 5.96
N GLN A 32 6.74 7.54 4.90
CA GLN A 32 6.44 8.98 5.00
C GLN A 32 4.98 9.25 5.38
N MET A 33 4.09 8.25 5.26
CA MET A 33 2.70 8.40 5.70
C MET A 33 2.60 8.31 7.23
N SER A 34 1.72 9.14 7.80
CA SER A 34 1.37 9.06 9.22
C SER A 34 0.94 7.64 9.60
N PRO A 35 1.27 7.17 10.82
CA PRO A 35 0.83 5.86 11.30
C PRO A 35 -0.69 5.74 11.21
N GLY A 36 -1.19 4.78 10.43
CA GLY A 36 -2.63 4.62 10.26
C GLY A 36 -3.03 3.62 9.17
N PRO A 37 -4.33 3.49 8.91
CA PRO A 37 -4.87 2.57 7.91
C PRO A 37 -4.32 2.82 6.51
N LEU A 38 -4.16 4.09 6.12
CA LEU A 38 -3.65 4.49 4.80
C LEU A 38 -2.21 4.04 4.58
N ARG A 39 -1.35 4.16 5.60
CA ARG A 39 0.02 3.64 5.55
C ARG A 39 0.06 2.12 5.37
N ARG A 40 -0.86 1.39 6.01
CA ARG A 40 -0.97 -0.07 5.83
C ARG A 40 -1.44 -0.42 4.43
N GLN A 41 -2.46 0.27 3.90
CA GLN A 41 -2.93 0.06 2.54
C GLN A 41 -1.83 0.33 1.51
N CYS A 42 -1.03 1.39 1.70
CA CYS A 42 0.15 1.66 0.89
C CYS A 42 1.16 0.50 0.99
N ALA A 43 1.50 0.04 2.20
CA ALA A 43 2.46 -1.04 2.38
C ALA A 43 1.95 -2.36 1.75
N ALA A 44 0.67 -2.67 1.89
CA ALA A 44 0.05 -3.85 1.29
C ALA A 44 -0.01 -3.78 -0.24
N ALA A 45 -0.25 -2.60 -0.81
CA ALA A 45 -0.25 -2.39 -2.26
C ALA A 45 1.18 -2.47 -2.85
N ASN A 46 2.21 -2.02 -2.12
CA ASN A 46 3.59 -2.00 -2.60
C ASN A 46 4.35 -3.31 -2.30
N HIS A 47 3.98 -4.06 -1.26
CA HIS A 47 4.63 -5.30 -0.88
C HIS A 47 3.64 -6.48 -0.97
N PRO A 48 3.67 -7.26 -2.06
CA PRO A 48 2.85 -8.47 -2.15
C PRO A 48 3.22 -9.42 -1.01
N GLY A 49 2.22 -9.80 -0.21
CA GLY A 49 2.40 -10.65 0.97
C GLY A 49 2.58 -9.90 2.30
N PHE A 50 2.49 -8.56 2.33
CA PHE A 50 2.52 -7.78 3.57
C PHE A 50 1.49 -8.26 4.60
N GLU A 51 0.24 -8.46 4.19
CA GLU A 51 -0.84 -8.91 5.09
C GLU A 51 -0.58 -10.33 5.62
N ALA A 52 -0.15 -11.26 4.76
CA ALA A 52 0.19 -12.62 5.18
C ALA A 52 1.37 -12.65 6.16
N ARG A 53 2.35 -11.76 5.97
CA ARG A 53 3.47 -11.57 6.90
C ARG A 53 3.01 -10.95 8.21
N LEU A 54 2.12 -9.95 8.16
CA LEU A 54 1.57 -9.30 9.34
C LEU A 54 0.81 -10.29 10.22
N GLU A 55 -0.02 -11.16 9.62
CA GLU A 55 -0.73 -12.21 10.35
C GLU A 55 0.26 -13.21 10.98
N ARG A 56 1.27 -13.68 10.23
CA ARG A 56 2.33 -14.55 10.81
C ARG A 56 3.02 -13.91 12.01
N CYS A 57 3.41 -12.64 11.92
CA CYS A 57 4.04 -11.94 13.04
C CYS A 57 3.10 -11.82 14.26
N LYS A 58 1.80 -11.68 14.05
CA LYS A 58 0.80 -11.66 15.13
C LYS A 58 0.63 -13.03 15.76
N ASP A 59 0.62 -14.09 14.96
CA ASP A 59 0.51 -15.46 15.46
C ASP A 59 1.77 -15.87 16.23
N GLU A 60 2.96 -15.50 15.75
CA GLU A 60 4.22 -15.72 16.48
C GLU A 60 4.19 -14.98 17.82
N ALA A 61 3.76 -13.70 17.84
CA ALA A 61 3.60 -12.94 19.08
C ALA A 61 2.68 -13.65 20.08
N ARG A 62 1.52 -14.13 19.62
CA ARG A 62 0.55 -14.89 20.43
C ARG A 62 1.13 -16.21 20.92
N SER A 63 1.89 -16.92 20.08
CA SER A 63 2.52 -18.20 20.43
C SER A 63 3.55 -18.06 21.55
N MET A 64 4.18 -16.89 21.66
CA MET A 64 5.09 -16.53 22.74
C MET A 64 4.35 -16.05 24.01
N GLY A 65 3.02 -16.02 24.01
CA GLY A 65 2.21 -15.54 25.13
C GLY A 65 2.08 -14.01 25.18
N LEU A 66 2.48 -13.26 24.15
CA LEU A 66 2.23 -11.83 24.08
C LEU A 66 0.74 -11.60 23.82
N THR A 67 0.03 -11.12 24.83
CA THR A 67 -1.41 -10.84 24.73
C THR A 67 -1.64 -9.33 24.62
N LYS A 68 -2.78 -8.94 24.03
CA LYS A 68 -3.28 -7.56 24.13
C LYS A 68 -3.83 -7.34 25.54
N SER A 69 -2.96 -7.32 26.54
CA SER A 69 -3.31 -6.86 27.88
C SER A 69 -3.31 -5.33 27.88
N ALA A 70 -4.29 -4.73 28.53
CA ALA A 70 -4.40 -3.28 28.63
C ALA A 70 -3.15 -2.74 29.34
N GLY A 71 -2.30 -2.01 28.59
CA GLY A 71 -1.05 -1.44 29.10
C GLY A 71 0.23 -2.14 28.63
N ASP A 72 0.14 -3.27 27.93
CA ASP A 72 1.31 -3.98 27.44
C ASP A 72 1.58 -3.67 25.94
N PRO A 73 2.58 -2.84 25.61
CA PRO A 73 2.93 -2.54 24.23
C PRO A 73 3.70 -3.68 23.54
N ALA A 74 4.08 -4.76 24.26
CA ALA A 74 5.03 -5.74 23.77
C ALA A 74 4.52 -6.47 22.53
N ILE A 75 3.21 -6.75 22.43
CA ILE A 75 2.64 -7.32 21.20
C ILE A 75 2.83 -6.40 19.99
N LYS A 76 2.66 -5.08 20.18
CA LYS A 76 2.80 -4.09 19.11
C LYS A 76 4.27 -3.93 18.72
N GLU A 77 5.15 -3.82 19.69
CA GLU A 77 6.60 -3.66 19.48
C GLU A 77 7.21 -4.89 18.81
N TYR A 78 6.76 -6.08 19.24
CA TYR A 78 7.18 -7.32 18.63
C TYR A 78 6.70 -7.45 17.18
N VAL A 79 5.41 -7.21 16.92
CA VAL A 79 4.87 -7.26 15.54
C VAL A 79 5.58 -6.24 14.64
N GLN A 80 5.83 -5.03 15.15
CA GLN A 80 6.59 -4.02 14.42
C GLN A 80 8.02 -4.47 14.11
N SER A 81 8.71 -5.08 15.08
CA SER A 81 10.07 -5.60 14.89
C SER A 81 10.10 -6.79 13.92
N CYS A 82 9.14 -7.72 14.01
CA CYS A 82 8.99 -8.85 13.10
C CYS A 82 8.74 -8.39 11.65
N MET A 83 7.94 -7.33 11.45
CA MET A 83 7.71 -6.75 10.13
C MET A 83 8.95 -6.05 9.54
N HIS A 84 9.93 -5.65 10.36
CA HIS A 84 11.20 -5.08 9.90
C HIS A 84 12.31 -6.13 9.68
N ARG A 85 12.19 -7.33 10.27
CA ARG A 85 13.19 -8.43 10.11
C ARG A 85 13.10 -9.05 8.72
N ARG A 86 13.88 -8.56 7.74
CA ARG A 86 13.92 -8.99 6.32
C ARG A 86 13.26 -10.34 6.03
#